data_AF-A0ABD4YWK1-F1
#
_entry.id   AF-A0ABD4YWK1-F1
#
_cell.length_a   1.000
_cell.length_b   1.000
_cell.length_c   1.000
_cell.angle_alpha   90.00
_cell.angle_beta   90.00
_cell.angle_gamma   90.00
#
_symmetry.space_group_name_H-M   'P 1'
#
loop_
_entity.id
_entity.type
_entity.pdbx_description
1 polymer ?
#
loop_
_entity_poly.entity_id
_entity_poly.type
_entity_poly.pdbx_seq_one_letter_code
_entity_poly.pdbx_strand_id
1 'polypeptide(L)'
;MNDSMFSPPSDHVGGGRADRFVRKLFRMLRSRTQRHNQHLWPFVRIWRDKDGAISAYRAFGRSLRITPLSQGYDPADKVVHLILSGPSISEIPYDRMDIGVAMGVNGSIALSRKFNLQFKYYCIIDQNFVRDRIELVRDIVGRDLTLYVFPEVLRYIMQGIPQEQIRCRICIIELISRRAYERSVAPAVLKRIAAASPDVELLDAKQGLGYSFDASLGVFDADTVAYAALQVLMSGGAREVYVHGLDLTVQGGLRFYDEGGKPQTSRLTRNFPKFIEPSFRFASPLWRERGVSVFNLSPVSALSADIIERKDWQTLLRD
;
A
#
# COMPACT_ATOMS: atom_id res chain seq x y z
N MET A 1 -41.15 -19.32 1.38
CA MET A 1 -40.97 -17.89 1.07
C MET A 1 -39.84 -17.38 1.95
N ASN A 2 -38.60 -17.42 1.45
CA ASN A 2 -37.43 -16.87 2.12
C ASN A 2 -37.04 -15.62 1.35
N ASP A 3 -37.43 -14.45 1.87
CA ASP A 3 -36.89 -13.18 1.40
C ASP A 3 -35.44 -13.08 1.88
N SER A 4 -34.51 -13.54 1.05
CA SER A 4 -33.13 -13.11 1.14
C SER A 4 -33.10 -11.61 0.82
N MET A 5 -33.10 -10.77 1.85
CA MET A 5 -32.77 -9.36 1.71
C MET A 5 -31.30 -9.24 1.28
N PHE A 6 -31.04 -9.42 -0.01
CA PHE A 6 -29.88 -8.84 -0.65
C PHE A 6 -30.09 -7.33 -0.62
N SER A 7 -29.52 -6.68 0.39
CA SER A 7 -29.35 -5.24 0.35
C SER A 7 -28.53 -4.91 -0.91
N PRO A 8 -28.94 -3.93 -1.73
CA PRO A 8 -28.15 -3.52 -2.88
C PRO A 8 -26.75 -3.11 -2.40
N PRO A 9 -25.69 -3.35 -3.21
CA PRO A 9 -24.35 -2.90 -2.85
C PRO A 9 -24.41 -1.40 -2.57
N SER A 10 -24.03 -1.01 -1.35
CA SER A 10 -23.99 0.40 -0.99
C SER A 10 -22.91 1.07 -1.84
N ASP A 11 -23.27 2.09 -2.62
CA ASP A 11 -22.31 2.93 -3.35
C ASP A 11 -21.32 3.66 -2.43
N HIS A 12 -21.46 3.54 -1.11
CA HIS A 12 -20.61 4.17 -0.11
C HIS A 12 -19.99 3.14 0.82
N VAL A 13 -18.66 3.01 0.73
CA VAL A 13 -17.88 2.13 1.59
C VAL A 13 -17.42 2.89 2.84
N GLY A 14 -17.68 2.30 4.00
CA GLY A 14 -17.31 2.87 5.29
C GLY A 14 -17.97 4.21 5.60
N GLY A 15 -17.66 4.77 6.78
CA GLY A 15 -18.06 6.12 7.14
C GLY A 15 -19.54 6.31 7.49
N GLY A 16 -20.40 5.29 7.35
CA GLY A 16 -21.81 5.34 7.75
C GLY A 16 -22.05 5.56 9.25
N ARG A 17 -23.30 5.85 9.65
CA ARG A 17 -23.67 6.12 11.06
C ARG A 17 -23.27 4.98 12.00
N ALA A 18 -23.55 3.73 11.61
CA ALA A 18 -23.18 2.54 12.39
C ALA A 18 -21.65 2.40 12.56
N ASP A 19 -20.90 2.61 11.47
CA ASP A 19 -19.42 2.55 11.49
C ASP A 19 -18.82 3.63 12.41
N ARG A 20 -19.37 4.86 12.39
CA ARG A 20 -18.98 5.93 13.34
C ARG A 20 -19.31 5.59 14.78
N PHE A 21 -20.50 5.03 15.04
CA PHE A 21 -20.93 4.63 16.37
C PHE A 21 -20.03 3.54 16.95
N VAL A 22 -19.76 2.48 16.18
CA VAL A 22 -18.87 1.39 16.55
C VAL A 22 -17.46 1.90 16.90
N ARG A 23 -16.89 2.80 16.09
CA ARG A 23 -15.59 3.41 16.41
C ARG A 23 -15.60 4.23 17.70
N LYS A 24 -16.70 4.96 17.97
CA LYS A 24 -16.84 5.70 19.23
C LYS A 24 -16.90 4.72 20.41
N LEU A 25 -17.72 3.67 20.31
CA LEU A 25 -17.82 2.63 21.32
C LEU A 25 -16.48 1.95 21.58
N PHE A 26 -15.76 1.55 20.53
CA PHE A 26 -14.43 0.95 20.65
C PHE A 26 -13.45 1.86 21.40
N ARG A 27 -13.42 3.17 21.08
CA ARG A 27 -12.55 4.14 21.74
C ARG A 27 -12.90 4.39 23.21
N MET A 28 -14.15 4.16 23.62
CA MET A 28 -14.56 4.23 25.03
C MET A 28 -14.16 2.98 25.80
N LEU A 29 -14.19 1.81 25.16
CA LEU A 29 -13.90 0.52 25.80
C LEU A 29 -12.42 0.11 25.79
N ARG A 30 -11.61 0.72 24.92
CA ARG A 30 -10.22 0.28 24.66
C ARG A 30 -9.19 1.38 24.88
N SER A 31 -7.98 0.95 25.23
CA SER A 31 -6.85 1.85 25.50
C SER A 31 -6.40 2.61 24.25
N ARG A 32 -5.67 3.73 24.45
CA ARG A 32 -5.08 4.52 23.37
C ARG A 32 -4.20 3.68 22.44
N THR A 33 -3.44 2.74 23.00
CA THR A 33 -2.54 1.83 22.27
C THR A 33 -3.26 0.84 21.36
N GLN A 34 -4.58 0.69 21.48
CA GLN A 34 -5.36 -0.23 20.64
C GLN A 34 -6.21 0.50 19.61
N ARG A 35 -6.18 1.84 19.58
CA ARG A 35 -7.12 2.65 18.79
C ARG A 35 -7.02 2.40 17.29
N HIS A 36 -5.88 1.95 16.77
CA HIS A 36 -5.74 1.58 15.35
C HIS A 36 -6.70 0.43 14.98
N ASN A 37 -7.02 -0.45 15.92
CA ASN A 37 -7.95 -1.56 15.71
C ASN A 37 -9.43 -1.15 15.65
N GLN A 38 -9.78 0.13 15.86
CA GLN A 38 -11.17 0.61 15.79
C GLN A 38 -11.79 0.40 14.39
N HIS A 39 -10.95 0.27 13.36
CA HIS A 39 -11.39 -0.01 11.99
C HIS A 39 -11.52 -1.50 11.72
N LEU A 40 -11.15 -2.39 12.64
CA LEU A 40 -11.29 -3.83 12.47
C LEU A 40 -12.47 -4.35 13.27
N TRP A 41 -12.59 -3.94 14.52
CA TRP A 41 -13.66 -4.38 15.41
C TRP A 41 -15.02 -3.73 15.09
N PRO A 42 -16.16 -4.45 15.19
CA PRO A 42 -16.30 -5.90 15.41
C PRO A 42 -16.34 -6.70 14.09
N PHE A 43 -16.06 -6.03 12.96
CA PHE A 43 -16.34 -6.54 11.62
C PHE A 43 -15.38 -7.63 11.16
N VAL A 44 -14.14 -7.59 11.62
CA VAL A 44 -13.04 -8.45 11.18
C VAL A 44 -12.67 -9.45 12.27
N ARG A 45 -12.37 -10.68 11.90
CA ARG A 45 -11.66 -11.67 12.72
C ARG A 45 -10.44 -12.15 11.94
N ILE A 46 -9.31 -12.27 12.63
CA ILE A 46 -8.08 -12.82 12.07
C ILE A 46 -7.58 -13.95 12.97
N TRP A 47 -6.77 -14.81 12.39
CA TRP A 47 -5.98 -15.80 13.11
C TRP A 47 -4.52 -15.60 12.73
N ARG A 48 -3.63 -15.86 13.69
CA ARG A 48 -2.18 -15.82 13.47
C ARG A 48 -1.61 -17.23 13.55
N ASP A 49 -0.59 -17.50 12.76
CA ASP A 49 0.20 -18.72 12.90
C ASP A 49 1.21 -18.59 14.06
N LYS A 50 2.06 -19.62 14.22
CA LYS A 50 3.09 -19.70 15.25
C LYS A 50 4.16 -18.61 15.13
N ASP A 51 4.39 -18.11 13.92
CA ASP A 51 5.36 -17.06 13.61
C ASP A 51 4.72 -15.67 13.75
N GLY A 52 3.45 -15.63 14.13
CA GLY A 52 2.67 -14.44 14.37
C GLY A 52 2.13 -13.80 13.09
N ALA A 53 2.33 -14.39 11.90
CA ALA A 53 1.77 -13.86 10.66
C ALA A 53 0.27 -14.14 10.58
N ILE A 54 -0.49 -13.28 9.89
CA ILE A 54 -1.93 -13.49 9.70
C ILE A 54 -2.14 -14.67 8.74
N SER A 55 -2.78 -15.73 9.24
CA SER A 55 -2.98 -17.00 8.52
C SER A 55 -4.42 -17.20 8.02
N ALA A 56 -5.38 -16.48 8.58
CA ALA A 56 -6.75 -16.44 8.08
C ALA A 56 -7.42 -15.08 8.33
N TYR A 57 -8.34 -14.72 7.43
CA TYR A 57 -9.05 -13.45 7.47
C TYR A 57 -10.56 -13.64 7.21
N ARG A 58 -11.39 -13.10 8.11
CA ARG A 58 -12.85 -13.09 7.98
C ARG A 58 -13.37 -11.69 8.22
N ALA A 59 -14.23 -11.17 7.34
CA ALA A 59 -14.91 -9.89 7.54
C ALA A 59 -16.39 -9.98 7.20
N PHE A 60 -17.24 -9.34 8.00
CA PHE A 60 -18.70 -9.32 7.79
C PHE A 60 -19.29 -10.72 7.60
N GLY A 61 -18.84 -11.68 8.42
CA GLY A 61 -19.30 -13.07 8.36
C GLY A 61 -18.71 -13.90 7.22
N ARG A 62 -17.95 -13.32 6.29
CA ARG A 62 -17.37 -13.99 5.12
C ARG A 62 -15.87 -14.23 5.28
N SER A 63 -15.42 -15.45 4.99
CA SER A 63 -13.99 -15.80 5.00
C SER A 63 -13.40 -15.58 3.62
N LEU A 64 -12.24 -14.92 3.55
CA LEU A 64 -11.50 -14.71 2.31
C LEU A 64 -10.19 -15.49 2.37
N ARG A 65 -9.86 -16.19 1.28
CA ARG A 65 -8.57 -16.87 1.15
C ARG A 65 -7.47 -15.81 1.06
N ILE A 66 -6.47 -15.94 1.92
CA ILE A 66 -5.25 -15.13 1.87
C ILE A 66 -4.08 -15.99 1.41
N THR A 67 -3.08 -15.33 0.83
CA THR A 67 -1.82 -15.92 0.38
C THR A 67 -0.76 -15.56 1.42
N PRO A 68 -0.01 -16.55 1.95
CA PRO A 68 1.14 -16.28 2.80
C PRO A 68 2.11 -15.35 2.08
N LEU A 69 2.73 -14.42 2.81
CA LEU A 69 3.59 -13.40 2.22
C LEU A 69 4.78 -14.01 1.45
N SER A 70 5.33 -15.13 1.95
CA SER A 70 6.39 -15.90 1.28
C SER A 70 5.99 -16.48 -0.09
N GLN A 71 4.70 -16.56 -0.39
CA GLN A 71 4.14 -17.00 -1.68
C GLN A 71 3.57 -15.83 -2.50
N GLY A 72 3.68 -14.60 -1.99
CA GLY A 72 3.19 -13.39 -2.65
C GLY A 72 4.12 -12.88 -3.75
N TYR A 73 5.41 -13.20 -3.64
CA TYR A 73 6.46 -12.72 -4.54
C TYR A 73 6.99 -13.81 -5.45
N ASP A 74 7.65 -13.39 -6.52
CA ASP A 74 8.47 -14.22 -7.37
C ASP A 74 9.92 -13.75 -7.24
N PRO A 75 10.82 -14.53 -6.63
CA PRO A 75 12.21 -14.13 -6.44
C PRO A 75 12.97 -13.86 -7.74
N ALA A 76 12.45 -14.30 -8.90
CA ALA A 76 13.02 -14.00 -10.21
C ALA A 76 12.75 -12.55 -10.68
N ASP A 77 11.79 -11.85 -10.08
CA ASP A 77 11.42 -10.48 -10.43
C ASP A 77 12.45 -9.47 -9.87
N LYS A 78 13.65 -9.44 -10.46
CA LYS A 78 14.73 -8.56 -10.02
C LYS A 78 14.53 -7.11 -10.46
N VAL A 79 13.90 -6.88 -11.61
CA VAL A 79 13.61 -5.56 -12.16
C VAL A 79 12.10 -5.32 -12.12
N VAL A 80 11.65 -4.29 -11.40
CA VAL A 80 10.22 -4.01 -11.23
C VAL A 80 9.89 -2.54 -11.47
N HIS A 81 8.80 -2.28 -12.18
CA HIS A 81 8.26 -0.94 -12.38
C HIS A 81 7.19 -0.66 -11.31
N LEU A 82 7.49 0.24 -10.38
CA LEU A 82 6.53 0.73 -9.38
C LEU A 82 5.79 1.94 -9.95
N ILE A 83 4.51 1.78 -10.27
CA ILE A 83 3.72 2.80 -10.97
C ILE A 83 2.71 3.43 -10.01
N LEU A 84 2.90 4.72 -9.74
CA LEU A 84 2.04 5.54 -8.89
C LEU A 84 0.99 6.29 -9.71
N SER A 85 0.41 7.34 -9.12
CA SER A 85 -0.64 8.14 -9.71
C SER A 85 -0.28 9.61 -9.91
N GLY A 86 1.01 9.98 -9.82
CA GLY A 86 1.46 11.35 -10.08
C GLY A 86 1.16 11.79 -11.53
N PRO A 87 0.83 13.08 -11.78
CA PRO A 87 0.57 13.61 -13.11
C PRO A 87 1.63 13.30 -14.17
N SER A 88 2.91 13.18 -13.78
CA SER A 88 4.02 12.95 -14.72
C SER A 88 3.87 11.69 -15.57
N ILE A 89 3.07 10.71 -15.13
CA ILE A 89 2.86 9.47 -15.90
C ILE A 89 1.97 9.68 -17.12
N SER A 90 1.28 10.81 -17.22
CA SER A 90 0.35 11.11 -18.33
C SER A 90 1.07 11.26 -19.67
N GLU A 91 2.37 11.58 -19.63
CA GLU A 91 3.23 11.81 -20.79
C GLU A 91 3.92 10.53 -21.27
N ILE A 92 3.87 9.46 -20.47
CA ILE A 92 4.61 8.22 -20.74
C ILE A 92 3.80 7.31 -21.67
N PRO A 93 4.34 6.92 -22.85
CA PRO A 93 3.70 5.97 -23.76
C PRO A 93 3.94 4.52 -23.29
N TYR A 94 3.13 4.05 -22.35
CA TYR A 94 3.29 2.73 -21.73
C TYR A 94 3.19 1.54 -22.70
N ASP A 95 2.56 1.73 -23.86
CA ASP A 95 2.51 0.75 -24.96
C ASP A 95 3.87 0.56 -25.65
N ARG A 96 4.78 1.53 -25.53
CA ARG A 96 6.14 1.51 -26.09
C ARG A 96 7.22 1.18 -25.06
N MET A 97 6.90 1.17 -23.77
CA MET A 97 7.87 0.83 -22.74
C MET A 97 8.12 -0.67 -22.66
N ASP A 98 9.36 -1.05 -22.40
CA ASP A 98 9.66 -2.44 -22.05
C ASP A 98 9.46 -2.69 -20.55
N ILE A 99 8.23 -3.09 -20.18
CA ILE A 99 7.86 -3.39 -18.80
C ILE A 99 7.62 -4.88 -18.64
N GLY A 100 8.60 -5.59 -18.06
CA GLY A 100 8.46 -7.00 -17.73
C GLY A 100 7.55 -7.24 -16.53
N VAL A 101 7.82 -6.56 -15.41
CA VAL A 101 7.06 -6.69 -14.16
C VAL A 101 6.65 -5.32 -13.65
N ALA A 102 5.35 -5.17 -13.33
CA ALA A 102 4.82 -3.95 -12.77
C ALA A 102 4.09 -4.19 -11.44
N MET A 103 4.36 -3.30 -10.47
CA MET A 103 3.54 -3.09 -9.29
C MET A 103 2.77 -1.77 -9.43
N GLY A 104 1.44 -1.85 -9.39
CA GLY A 104 0.59 -0.66 -9.33
C GLY A 104 0.29 -0.26 -7.89
N VAL A 105 -0.01 1.03 -7.66
CA VAL A 105 -0.55 1.51 -6.38
C VAL A 105 -1.71 2.47 -6.60
N ASN A 106 -2.67 2.42 -5.67
CA ASN A 106 -3.86 3.27 -5.68
C ASN A 106 -4.50 3.39 -7.08
N GLY A 107 -4.54 4.57 -7.68
CA GLY A 107 -5.23 4.82 -8.94
C GLY A 107 -4.45 4.48 -10.21
N SER A 108 -3.23 3.92 -10.12
CA SER A 108 -2.42 3.58 -11.31
C SER A 108 -3.12 2.59 -12.25
N ILE A 109 -4.07 1.78 -11.74
CA ILE A 109 -4.89 0.85 -12.50
C ILE A 109 -5.66 1.53 -13.66
N ALA A 110 -5.94 2.84 -13.56
CA ALA A 110 -6.58 3.57 -14.64
C ALA A 110 -5.73 3.61 -15.92
N LEU A 111 -4.41 3.38 -15.84
CA LEU A 111 -3.55 3.20 -17.03
C LEU A 111 -3.92 1.95 -17.84
N SER A 112 -4.34 0.86 -17.19
CA SER A 112 -4.75 -0.37 -17.88
C SER A 112 -6.05 -0.21 -18.67
N ARG A 113 -6.73 0.93 -18.58
CA ARG A 113 -7.86 1.28 -19.46
C ARG A 113 -7.41 1.95 -20.76
N LYS A 114 -6.19 2.52 -20.78
CA LYS A 114 -5.61 3.24 -21.93
C LYS A 114 -4.55 2.40 -22.66
N PHE A 115 -3.79 1.62 -21.90
CA PHE A 115 -2.66 0.84 -22.39
C PHE A 115 -2.84 -0.63 -22.05
N ASN A 116 -2.25 -1.53 -22.84
CA ASN A 116 -2.17 -2.95 -22.52
C ASN A 116 -1.09 -3.22 -21.44
N LEU A 117 -1.23 -2.56 -20.30
CA LEU A 117 -0.33 -2.67 -19.16
C LEU A 117 -0.89 -3.70 -18.16
N GLN A 118 -0.10 -4.75 -17.92
CA GLN A 118 -0.41 -5.81 -16.97
C GLN A 118 0.32 -5.56 -15.65
N PHE A 119 -0.41 -5.61 -14.54
CA PHE A 119 0.14 -5.53 -13.20
C PHE A 119 0.27 -6.93 -12.62
N LYS A 120 1.49 -7.39 -12.33
CA LYS A 120 1.74 -8.65 -11.59
C LYS A 120 1.47 -8.44 -10.10
N TYR A 121 1.76 -7.24 -9.61
CA TYR A 121 1.60 -6.84 -8.22
C TYR A 121 0.76 -5.58 -8.08
N TYR A 122 0.12 -5.42 -6.92
CA TYR A 122 -0.57 -4.19 -6.57
C TYR A 122 -0.47 -3.92 -5.07
N CYS A 123 -0.36 -2.67 -4.64
CA CYS A 123 -0.36 -2.32 -3.21
C CYS A 123 -1.40 -1.24 -2.90
N ILE A 124 -2.25 -1.49 -1.90
CA ILE A 124 -3.23 -0.52 -1.39
C ILE A 124 -3.16 -0.50 0.14
N ILE A 125 -2.70 0.63 0.69
CA ILE A 125 -2.70 0.88 2.14
C ILE A 125 -3.59 2.06 2.55
N ASP A 126 -4.09 2.83 1.59
CA ASP A 126 -4.96 3.98 1.85
C ASP A 126 -6.44 3.56 1.87
N GLN A 127 -7.04 3.55 3.05
CA GLN A 127 -8.48 3.28 3.20
C GLN A 127 -9.36 4.31 2.47
N ASN A 128 -8.91 5.57 2.30
CA ASN A 128 -9.73 6.58 1.62
C ASN A 128 -9.80 6.29 0.12
N PHE A 129 -8.70 5.83 -0.49
CA PHE A 129 -8.73 5.34 -1.87
C PHE A 129 -9.81 4.28 -2.09
N VAL A 130 -9.92 3.29 -1.19
CA VAL A 130 -10.98 2.27 -1.31
C VAL A 130 -12.37 2.86 -1.13
N ARG A 131 -12.52 3.80 -0.20
CA ARG A 131 -13.82 4.38 0.13
C ARG A 131 -14.34 5.31 -0.95
N ASP A 132 -13.45 6.07 -1.57
CA ASP A 132 -13.80 7.11 -2.52
C ASP A 132 -13.77 6.59 -3.96
N ARG A 133 -12.92 5.59 -4.26
CA ARG A 133 -12.62 5.08 -5.62
C ARG A 133 -12.82 3.58 -5.75
N ILE A 134 -13.93 3.07 -5.20
CA ILE A 134 -14.25 1.63 -5.16
C ILE A 134 -14.33 1.01 -6.57
N GLU A 135 -14.65 1.80 -7.59
CA GLU A 135 -14.64 1.40 -8.99
C GLU A 135 -13.24 1.00 -9.48
N LEU A 136 -12.20 1.75 -9.10
CA LEU A 136 -10.82 1.40 -9.45
C LEU A 136 -10.36 0.18 -8.65
N VAL A 137 -10.78 0.07 -7.38
CA VAL A 137 -10.51 -1.13 -6.58
C VAL A 137 -11.14 -2.37 -7.19
N ARG A 138 -12.34 -2.27 -7.76
CA ARG A 138 -13.00 -3.37 -8.47
C ARG A 138 -12.17 -3.85 -9.66
N ASP A 139 -11.59 -2.93 -10.43
CA ASP A 139 -10.69 -3.28 -11.54
C ASP A 139 -9.41 -3.97 -11.06
N ILE A 140 -8.90 -3.62 -9.86
CA ILE A 140 -7.71 -4.23 -9.27
C ILE A 140 -8.03 -5.66 -8.81
N VAL A 141 -9.06 -5.82 -7.97
CA VAL A 141 -9.34 -7.12 -7.33
C VAL A 141 -9.88 -8.15 -8.31
N GLY A 142 -10.46 -7.71 -9.44
CA GLY A 142 -10.98 -8.59 -10.50
C GLY A 142 -9.90 -9.18 -11.41
N ARG A 143 -8.63 -8.80 -11.26
CA ARG A 143 -7.50 -9.28 -12.08
C ARG A 143 -6.74 -10.41 -11.42
N ASP A 144 -6.04 -11.20 -12.23
CA ASP A 144 -5.05 -12.17 -11.76
C ASP A 144 -3.73 -11.45 -11.44
N LEU A 145 -3.63 -10.97 -10.19
CA LEU A 145 -2.45 -10.29 -9.65
C LEU A 145 -2.30 -10.62 -8.17
N THR A 146 -1.18 -10.24 -7.54
CA THR A 146 -1.06 -10.26 -6.07
C THR A 146 -1.26 -8.87 -5.49
N LEU A 147 -2.29 -8.72 -4.67
CA LEU A 147 -2.63 -7.49 -3.95
C LEU A 147 -2.07 -7.52 -2.52
N TYR A 148 -1.16 -6.61 -2.22
CA TYR A 148 -0.68 -6.29 -0.89
C TYR A 148 -1.57 -5.24 -0.23
N VAL A 149 -2.07 -5.54 0.96
CA VAL A 149 -3.11 -4.73 1.59
C VAL A 149 -3.00 -4.74 3.11
N PHE A 150 -3.34 -3.62 3.74
CA PHE A 150 -3.52 -3.58 5.20
C PHE A 150 -4.86 -4.22 5.61
N PRO A 151 -4.95 -4.85 6.80
CA PRO A 151 -6.17 -5.50 7.28
C PRO A 151 -7.42 -4.59 7.22
N GLU A 152 -7.30 -3.33 7.63
CA GLU A 152 -8.41 -2.37 7.62
C GLU A 152 -8.83 -1.97 6.20
N VAL A 153 -7.90 -1.97 5.25
CA VAL A 153 -8.18 -1.70 3.85
C VAL A 153 -8.93 -2.90 3.26
N LEU A 154 -8.48 -4.13 3.53
CA LEU A 154 -9.15 -5.35 3.09
C LEU A 154 -10.58 -5.45 3.64
N ARG A 155 -10.82 -5.00 4.88
CA ARG A 155 -12.18 -4.85 5.42
C ARG A 155 -13.03 -3.97 4.49
N TYR A 156 -12.56 -2.77 4.13
CA TYR A 156 -13.35 -1.87 3.30
C TYR A 156 -13.57 -2.44 1.88
N ILE A 157 -12.58 -3.13 1.31
CA ILE A 157 -12.74 -3.86 0.05
C ILE A 157 -13.89 -4.89 0.17
N MET A 158 -13.85 -5.75 1.19
CA MET A 158 -14.90 -6.75 1.40
C MET A 158 -16.25 -6.11 1.72
N GLN A 159 -16.29 -4.93 2.32
CA GLN A 159 -17.54 -4.21 2.57
C GLN A 159 -18.22 -3.76 1.26
N GLY A 160 -17.44 -3.25 0.31
CA GLY A 160 -17.96 -2.66 -0.93
C GLY A 160 -18.01 -3.58 -2.14
N ILE A 161 -17.25 -4.67 -2.13
CA ILE A 161 -17.09 -5.56 -3.28
C ILE A 161 -17.59 -6.97 -2.91
N PRO A 162 -18.49 -7.57 -3.70
CA PRO A 162 -18.89 -8.96 -3.54
C PRO A 162 -17.69 -9.90 -3.65
N GLN A 163 -17.67 -10.95 -2.83
CA GLN A 163 -16.49 -11.81 -2.69
C GLN A 163 -16.14 -12.53 -3.99
N GLU A 164 -17.14 -12.89 -4.79
CA GLU A 164 -17.02 -13.52 -6.11
C GLU A 164 -16.33 -12.63 -7.17
N GLN A 165 -16.24 -11.32 -6.93
CA GLN A 165 -15.50 -10.39 -7.79
C GLN A 165 -14.03 -10.25 -7.39
N ILE A 166 -13.63 -10.76 -6.22
CA ILE A 166 -12.25 -10.74 -5.74
C ILE A 166 -11.54 -11.98 -6.29
N ARG A 167 -10.81 -11.81 -7.39
CA ARG A 167 -10.08 -12.87 -8.12
C ARG A 167 -8.58 -12.85 -7.87
N CYS A 168 -8.03 -11.71 -7.49
CA CYS A 168 -6.61 -11.56 -7.16
C CYS A 168 -6.20 -12.39 -5.92
N ARG A 169 -4.91 -12.70 -5.83
CA ARG A 169 -4.28 -13.23 -4.62
C ARG A 169 -4.12 -12.10 -3.60
N ILE A 170 -4.50 -12.34 -2.35
CA ILE A 170 -4.41 -11.33 -1.29
C ILE A 170 -3.25 -11.64 -0.35
N CYS A 171 -2.25 -10.76 -0.28
CA CYS A 171 -1.21 -10.78 0.75
C CYS A 171 -1.50 -9.68 1.78
N ILE A 172 -1.58 -10.04 3.05
CA ILE A 172 -1.75 -9.06 4.11
C ILE A 172 -0.38 -8.61 4.60
N ILE A 173 -0.15 -7.31 4.58
CA ILE A 173 0.99 -6.64 5.21
C ILE A 173 0.48 -5.81 6.39
N GLU A 174 1.35 -5.49 7.34
CA GLU A 174 0.98 -4.72 8.53
C GLU A 174 2.00 -3.61 8.76
N LEU A 175 1.59 -2.55 9.45
CA LEU A 175 2.56 -1.63 10.03
C LEU A 175 3.30 -2.34 11.16
N ILE A 176 4.64 -2.31 11.14
CA ILE A 176 5.48 -2.90 12.20
C ILE A 176 5.13 -2.35 13.59
N SER A 177 4.71 -1.09 13.66
CA SER A 177 4.35 -0.42 14.91
C SER A 177 2.89 -0.62 15.34
N ARG A 178 2.02 -1.16 14.48
CA ARG A 178 0.56 -1.21 14.68
C ARG A 178 -0.08 -2.44 14.04
N ARG A 179 0.39 -3.62 14.44
CA ARG A 179 -0.18 -4.90 13.99
C ARG A 179 -1.64 -5.04 14.42
N ALA A 180 -2.44 -5.67 13.58
CA ALA A 180 -3.88 -5.86 13.77
C ALA A 180 -4.16 -6.67 15.04
N TYR A 181 -5.09 -6.17 15.83
CA TYR A 181 -5.52 -6.67 17.14
C TYR A 181 -4.43 -6.74 18.22
N GLU A 182 -3.22 -6.28 17.94
CA GLU A 182 -2.17 -6.06 18.93
C GLU A 182 -2.22 -4.61 19.46
N ARG A 183 -1.44 -4.33 20.51
CA ARG A 183 -1.19 -2.96 20.97
C ARG A 183 -0.14 -2.32 20.09
N SER A 184 -0.23 -1.01 19.87
CA SER A 184 0.82 -0.24 19.21
C SER A 184 2.15 -0.44 19.94
N VAL A 185 3.20 -0.70 19.19
CA VAL A 185 4.53 -0.99 19.70
C VAL A 185 5.13 0.24 20.36
N ALA A 186 5.63 0.08 21.60
CA ALA A 186 6.34 1.15 22.29
C ALA A 186 7.74 1.38 21.67
N PRO A 187 8.30 2.59 21.71
CA PRO A 187 9.61 2.87 21.09
C PRO A 187 10.74 1.94 21.54
N ALA A 188 10.76 1.56 22.82
CA ALA A 188 11.75 0.62 23.36
C ALA A 188 11.61 -0.79 22.77
N VAL A 189 10.38 -1.23 22.48
CA VAL A 189 10.14 -2.53 21.84
C VAL A 189 10.50 -2.46 20.36
N LEU A 190 10.17 -1.36 19.68
CA LEU A 190 10.57 -1.17 18.28
C LEU A 190 12.09 -1.20 18.11
N LYS A 191 12.84 -0.58 19.03
CA LYS A 191 14.31 -0.69 19.09
C LYS A 191 14.81 -2.13 19.27
N ARG A 192 14.11 -2.94 20.07
CA ARG A 192 14.47 -4.36 20.25
C ARG A 192 14.20 -5.17 18.98
N ILE A 193 13.10 -4.89 18.27
CA ILE A 193 12.80 -5.53 16.98
C ILE A 193 13.93 -5.22 15.98
N ALA A 194 14.31 -3.94 15.85
CA ALA A 194 15.41 -3.53 14.99
C ALA A 194 16.76 -4.16 15.38
N ALA A 195 17.07 -4.21 16.69
CA ALA A 195 18.29 -4.86 17.17
C ALA A 195 18.31 -6.39 16.96
N ALA A 196 17.14 -7.02 16.80
CA ALA A 196 17.01 -8.46 16.64
C ALA A 196 16.98 -8.92 15.17
N SER A 197 16.83 -8.00 14.21
CA SER A 197 16.80 -8.32 12.79
C SER A 197 17.61 -7.33 11.96
N PRO A 198 18.60 -7.79 11.16
CA PRO A 198 19.35 -6.90 10.28
C PRO A 198 18.48 -6.29 9.16
N ASP A 199 17.27 -6.80 8.97
CA ASP A 199 16.32 -6.32 7.97
C ASP A 199 15.48 -5.14 8.43
N VAL A 200 15.63 -4.67 9.67
CA VAL A 200 14.87 -3.52 10.19
C VAL A 200 15.80 -2.44 10.70
N GLU A 201 15.75 -1.28 10.04
CA GLU A 201 16.54 -0.10 10.40
C GLU A 201 15.63 1.05 10.86
N LEU A 202 16.02 1.77 11.92
CA LEU A 202 15.18 2.81 12.52
C LEU A 202 15.76 4.20 12.31
N LEU A 203 14.93 5.08 11.73
CA LEU A 203 15.19 6.52 11.68
C LEU A 203 14.79 7.18 13.01
N ASP A 204 13.57 6.91 13.48
CA ASP A 204 13.04 7.45 14.72
C ASP A 204 12.01 6.50 15.35
N ALA A 205 12.41 5.82 16.41
CA ALA A 205 11.55 4.88 17.13
C ALA A 205 10.34 5.55 17.82
N LYS A 206 10.43 6.84 18.21
CA LYS A 206 9.33 7.57 18.85
C LYS A 206 8.25 7.93 17.85
N GLN A 207 8.66 8.34 16.65
CA GLN A 207 7.75 8.64 15.55
C GLN A 207 7.31 7.37 14.79
N GLY A 208 8.01 6.24 15.01
CA GLY A 208 7.76 4.99 14.31
C GLY A 208 8.20 5.08 12.86
N LEU A 209 9.34 5.72 12.60
CA LEU A 209 9.96 5.87 11.28
C LEU A 209 11.17 4.93 11.17
N GLY A 210 11.34 4.33 10.01
CA GLY A 210 12.36 3.34 9.71
C GLY A 210 12.15 2.74 8.32
N TYR A 211 12.84 1.64 8.06
CA TYR A 211 12.70 0.85 6.84
C TYR A 211 12.80 -0.63 7.18
N SER A 212 11.93 -1.47 6.60
CA SER A 212 12.00 -2.92 6.70
C SER A 212 12.29 -3.55 5.34
N PHE A 213 13.34 -4.35 5.26
CA PHE A 213 13.62 -5.24 4.14
C PHE A 213 12.92 -6.60 4.28
N ASP A 214 12.22 -6.83 5.39
CA ASP A 214 11.38 -8.01 5.61
C ASP A 214 9.95 -7.58 5.94
N ALA A 215 9.06 -7.65 4.93
CA ALA A 215 7.68 -7.25 5.08
C ALA A 215 6.88 -8.20 6.01
N SER A 216 7.41 -9.37 6.37
CA SER A 216 6.79 -10.29 7.35
C SER A 216 6.85 -9.74 8.78
N LEU A 217 7.86 -8.92 9.09
CA LEU A 217 7.98 -8.16 10.33
C LEU A 217 7.09 -6.90 10.33
N GLY A 218 6.57 -6.53 9.17
CA GLY A 218 5.78 -5.34 8.93
C GLY A 218 6.58 -4.24 8.22
N VAL A 219 5.87 -3.24 7.73
CA VAL A 219 6.40 -2.12 6.96
C VAL A 219 6.27 -0.80 7.72
N PHE A 220 7.02 0.20 7.26
CA PHE A 220 6.84 1.61 7.60
C PHE A 220 6.13 2.31 6.44
N ASP A 221 5.16 3.21 6.68
CA ASP A 221 4.43 3.86 5.58
C ASP A 221 4.96 5.25 5.20
N ALA A 222 5.63 5.95 6.11
CA ALA A 222 6.11 7.32 5.91
C ALA A 222 5.05 8.27 5.30
N ASP A 223 3.76 8.03 5.60
CA ASP A 223 2.62 8.76 5.01
C ASP A 223 2.52 8.71 3.46
N THR A 224 3.10 7.69 2.81
CA THR A 224 2.97 7.46 1.36
C THR A 224 2.94 5.98 0.99
N VAL A 225 2.01 5.59 0.11
CA VAL A 225 1.91 4.19 -0.39
C VAL A 225 3.20 3.76 -1.09
N ALA A 226 3.93 4.70 -1.70
CA ALA A 226 5.20 4.44 -2.37
C ALA A 226 6.21 3.74 -1.44
N TYR A 227 6.33 4.24 -0.21
CA TYR A 227 7.36 3.81 0.73
C TYR A 227 7.08 2.41 1.28
N ALA A 228 5.80 2.10 1.54
CA ALA A 228 5.37 0.74 1.89
C ALA A 228 5.53 -0.24 0.70
N ALA A 229 5.16 0.19 -0.51
CA ALA A 229 5.29 -0.64 -1.72
C ALA A 229 6.75 -1.00 -2.03
N LEU A 230 7.69 -0.06 -1.85
CA LEU A 230 9.12 -0.35 -1.97
C LEU A 230 9.56 -1.41 -0.96
N GLN A 231 9.20 -1.31 0.32
CA GLN A 231 9.56 -2.35 1.31
C GLN A 231 9.02 -3.73 0.93
N VAL A 232 7.80 -3.77 0.39
CA VAL A 232 7.20 -5.01 -0.14
C VAL A 232 8.02 -5.57 -1.31
N LEU A 233 8.41 -4.75 -2.28
CA LEU A 233 9.21 -5.18 -3.44
C LEU A 233 10.60 -5.69 -3.02
N MET A 234 11.27 -4.96 -2.14
CA MET A 234 12.62 -5.26 -1.68
C MET A 234 12.63 -6.54 -0.84
N SER A 235 11.60 -6.74 0.00
CA SER A 235 11.36 -8.00 0.72
C SER A 235 11.11 -9.17 -0.22
N GLY A 236 10.44 -8.93 -1.35
CA GLY A 236 10.25 -9.92 -2.43
C GLY A 236 11.51 -10.23 -3.25
N GLY A 237 12.61 -9.49 -3.05
CA GLY A 237 13.88 -9.74 -3.71
C GLY A 237 14.15 -8.90 -4.96
N ALA A 238 13.37 -7.83 -5.19
CA ALA A 238 13.68 -6.84 -6.21
C ALA A 238 15.06 -6.19 -5.96
N ARG A 239 15.77 -5.86 -7.04
CA ARG A 239 17.11 -5.26 -7.02
C ARG A 239 17.19 -3.98 -7.83
N GLU A 240 16.32 -3.82 -8.82
CA GLU A 240 16.21 -2.61 -9.60
C GLU A 240 14.74 -2.19 -9.67
N VAL A 241 14.44 -0.96 -9.25
CA VAL A 241 13.07 -0.44 -9.25
C VAL A 241 12.98 0.88 -10.01
N TYR A 242 12.18 0.90 -11.07
CA TYR A 242 11.81 2.10 -11.80
C TYR A 242 10.51 2.65 -11.23
N VAL A 243 10.56 3.84 -10.64
CA VAL A 243 9.41 4.46 -9.99
C VAL A 243 8.79 5.51 -10.90
N HIS A 244 7.52 5.33 -11.26
CA HIS A 244 6.76 6.20 -12.17
C HIS A 244 5.77 7.05 -11.37
N GLY A 245 5.70 8.35 -11.62
CA GLY A 245 4.71 9.23 -10.99
C GLY A 245 4.95 9.49 -9.50
N LEU A 246 6.20 9.37 -9.04
CA LEU A 246 6.61 9.80 -7.69
C LEU A 246 6.88 11.30 -7.69
N ASP A 247 5.84 12.08 -7.94
CA ASP A 247 5.97 13.53 -8.14
C ASP A 247 6.09 14.25 -6.81
N LEU A 248 5.22 13.94 -5.84
CA LEU A 248 5.23 14.53 -4.49
C LEU A 248 5.21 16.08 -4.47
N THR A 249 4.78 16.72 -5.57
CA THR A 249 4.83 18.18 -5.74
C THR A 249 3.75 18.93 -4.97
N VAL A 250 4.03 20.22 -4.72
CA VAL A 250 3.18 21.15 -3.97
C VAL A 250 1.92 21.57 -4.77
N GLN A 251 1.88 21.35 -6.09
CA GLN A 251 0.75 21.69 -6.99
C GLN A 251 -0.49 20.77 -6.80
N GLY A 252 -0.76 20.35 -5.56
CA GLY A 252 -2.11 20.04 -5.10
C GLY A 252 -2.42 18.58 -4.82
N GLY A 253 -1.46 17.65 -4.96
CA GLY A 253 -1.77 16.22 -4.85
C GLY A 253 -2.74 15.75 -5.93
N LEU A 254 -2.76 16.47 -7.07
CA LEU A 254 -3.45 16.06 -8.28
C LEU A 254 -2.96 14.68 -8.70
N ARG A 255 -3.87 13.88 -9.24
CA ARG A 255 -3.58 12.57 -9.79
C ARG A 255 -3.76 12.62 -11.31
N PHE A 256 -3.10 11.71 -12.03
CA PHE A 256 -3.18 11.67 -13.49
C PHE A 256 -4.56 11.33 -14.05
N TYR A 257 -5.40 10.69 -13.24
CA TYR A 257 -6.73 10.23 -13.62
C TYR A 257 -7.80 11.18 -13.08
N ASP A 258 -8.89 11.32 -13.83
CA ASP A 258 -10.01 12.18 -13.45
C ASP A 258 -10.57 11.75 -12.09
N GLU A 259 -10.58 12.68 -11.14
CA GLU A 259 -11.16 12.48 -9.80
C GLU A 259 -12.63 12.94 -9.70
N GLY A 260 -13.21 13.40 -10.81
CA GLY A 260 -14.55 13.93 -10.88
C GLY A 260 -14.74 15.17 -10.01
N GLY A 261 -15.98 15.47 -9.64
CA GLY A 261 -16.33 16.66 -8.84
C GLY A 261 -15.92 16.62 -7.35
N LYS A 262 -15.25 15.55 -6.88
CA LYS A 262 -14.84 15.37 -5.48
C LYS A 262 -13.39 14.85 -5.40
N PRO A 263 -12.38 15.67 -5.72
CA PRO A 263 -10.98 15.25 -5.69
C PRO A 263 -10.56 14.82 -4.28
N GLN A 264 -9.75 13.77 -4.18
CA GLN A 264 -9.33 13.27 -2.87
C GLN A 264 -8.32 14.22 -2.23
N THR A 265 -8.54 14.53 -0.94
CA THR A 265 -7.60 15.35 -0.16
C THR A 265 -6.25 14.66 0.00
N SER A 266 -5.17 15.36 -0.34
CA SER A 266 -3.81 14.87 -0.11
C SER A 266 -3.20 15.48 1.15
N ARG A 267 -2.48 14.65 1.93
CA ARG A 267 -1.66 15.12 3.06
C ARG A 267 -0.19 15.29 2.69
N LEU A 268 0.17 15.02 1.42
CA LEU A 268 1.56 14.97 0.96
C LEU A 268 2.28 16.28 1.27
N THR A 269 1.76 17.44 0.88
CA THR A 269 2.42 18.74 1.14
C THR A 269 2.76 18.98 2.61
N ARG A 270 1.85 18.63 3.52
CA ARG A 270 2.05 18.84 4.96
C ARG A 270 3.03 17.84 5.57
N ASN A 271 2.96 16.59 5.10
CA ASN A 271 3.71 15.47 5.65
C ASN A 271 5.07 15.30 4.96
N PHE A 272 5.29 15.96 3.82
CA PHE A 272 6.50 15.87 3.01
C PHE A 272 7.77 16.17 3.80
N PRO A 273 7.94 17.36 4.40
CA PRO A 273 9.16 17.69 5.14
C PRO A 273 9.28 16.98 6.49
N LYS A 274 8.20 16.36 6.99
CA LYS A 274 8.16 15.76 8.34
C LYS A 274 8.42 14.26 8.32
N PHE A 275 7.87 13.57 7.33
CA PHE A 275 7.82 12.12 7.28
C PHE A 275 8.33 11.57 5.96
N ILE A 276 7.87 12.10 4.82
CA ILE A 276 8.15 11.51 3.50
C ILE A 276 9.62 11.69 3.13
N GLU A 277 10.08 12.93 2.97
CA GLU A 277 11.45 13.21 2.54
C GLU A 277 12.50 12.65 3.51
N PRO A 278 12.37 12.81 4.86
CA PRO A 278 13.32 12.23 5.79
C PRO A 278 13.40 10.71 5.71
N SER A 279 12.26 10.03 5.49
CA SER A 279 12.24 8.56 5.37
C SER A 279 12.90 8.09 4.08
N PHE A 280 12.66 8.78 2.96
CA PHE A 280 13.34 8.46 1.71
C PHE A 280 14.85 8.73 1.78
N ARG A 281 15.25 9.85 2.40
CA ARG A 281 16.67 10.18 2.61
C ARG A 281 17.36 9.15 3.49
N PHE A 282 16.67 8.65 4.51
CA PHE A 282 17.14 7.58 5.37
C PHE A 282 17.27 6.24 4.63
N ALA A 283 16.28 5.87 3.80
CA ALA A 283 16.26 4.56 3.14
C ALA A 283 17.23 4.45 1.95
N SER A 284 17.49 5.54 1.22
CA SER A 284 18.35 5.58 0.04
C SER A 284 19.75 4.97 0.23
N PRO A 285 20.55 5.35 1.25
CA PRO A 285 21.84 4.69 1.51
C PRO A 285 21.70 3.20 1.83
N LEU A 286 20.66 2.80 2.58
CA LEU A 286 20.42 1.38 2.92
C LEU A 286 20.15 0.53 1.68
N TRP A 287 19.48 1.09 0.66
CA TRP A 287 19.28 0.40 -0.61
C TRP A 287 20.61 0.16 -1.32
N ARG A 288 21.47 1.19 -1.39
CA ARG A 288 22.80 1.09 -2.02
C ARG A 288 23.70 0.09 -1.33
N GLU A 289 23.73 0.09 0.01
CA GLU A 289 24.47 -0.88 0.82
C GLU A 289 24.05 -2.34 0.54
N ARG A 290 22.79 -2.54 0.16
CA ARG A 290 22.23 -3.86 -0.21
C ARG A 290 22.23 -4.13 -1.72
N GLY A 291 22.89 -3.29 -2.52
CA GLY A 291 22.95 -3.44 -3.98
C GLY A 291 21.60 -3.30 -4.66
N VAL A 292 20.71 -2.47 -4.12
CA VAL A 292 19.40 -2.14 -4.69
C VAL A 292 19.44 -0.76 -5.33
N SER A 293 19.10 -0.69 -6.61
CA SER A 293 18.98 0.54 -7.38
C SER A 293 17.52 0.97 -7.47
N VAL A 294 17.24 2.23 -7.15
CA VAL A 294 15.91 2.82 -7.26
C VAL A 294 16.03 4.09 -8.09
N PHE A 295 15.29 4.16 -9.19
CA PHE A 295 15.30 5.30 -10.11
C PHE A 295 13.92 5.95 -10.12
N ASN A 296 13.87 7.27 -10.03
CA ASN A 296 12.65 8.04 -10.20
C ASN A 296 12.56 8.55 -11.65
N LEU A 297 11.46 8.21 -12.33
CA LEU A 297 11.21 8.62 -13.70
C LEU A 297 10.45 9.95 -13.80
N SER A 298 10.04 10.53 -12.67
CA SER A 298 9.37 11.83 -12.65
C SER A 298 10.38 12.97 -12.78
N PRO A 299 10.32 13.78 -13.86
CA PRO A 299 11.21 14.94 -14.01
C PRO A 299 10.86 16.07 -13.04
N VAL A 300 9.64 16.07 -12.51
CA VAL A 300 9.09 17.12 -11.65
C VAL A 300 9.08 16.75 -10.17
N SER A 301 9.71 15.64 -9.77
CA SER A 301 9.65 15.18 -8.39
C SER A 301 10.12 16.23 -7.38
N ALA A 302 9.39 16.37 -6.27
CA ALA A 302 9.83 17.14 -5.11
C ALA A 302 10.94 16.41 -4.33
N LEU A 303 11.09 15.09 -4.49
CA LEU A 303 12.28 14.40 -4.01
C LEU A 303 13.47 14.78 -4.88
N SER A 304 14.53 15.18 -4.21
CA SER A 304 15.77 15.57 -4.86
C SER A 304 16.51 14.35 -5.42
N ALA A 305 17.27 14.58 -6.49
CA ALA A 305 17.99 13.52 -7.21
C ALA A 305 19.14 12.89 -6.38
N ASP A 306 19.59 13.55 -5.31
CA ASP A 306 20.56 12.98 -4.36
C ASP A 306 19.95 11.89 -3.46
N ILE A 307 18.62 11.90 -3.28
CA ILE A 307 17.88 10.90 -2.52
C ILE A 307 17.55 9.70 -3.42
N ILE A 308 16.91 9.95 -4.56
CA ILE A 308 16.59 8.92 -5.56
C ILE A 308 17.06 9.44 -6.91
N GLU A 309 17.94 8.70 -7.55
CA GLU A 309 18.47 9.06 -8.85
C GLU A 309 17.34 9.25 -9.87
N ARG A 310 17.41 10.33 -10.66
CA ARG A 310 16.46 10.56 -11.74
C ARG A 310 16.95 9.90 -13.01
N LYS A 311 16.06 9.17 -13.68
CA LYS A 311 16.34 8.59 -14.99
C LYS A 311 15.27 9.02 -15.98
N ASP A 312 15.69 9.35 -17.20
CA ASP A 312 14.75 9.67 -18.27
C ASP A 312 14.04 8.39 -18.72
N TRP A 313 12.70 8.39 -18.65
CA TRP A 313 11.87 7.26 -19.08
C TRP A 313 12.01 6.96 -20.57
N GLN A 314 12.46 7.93 -21.40
CA GLN A 314 12.71 7.73 -22.82
C GLN A 314 13.78 6.64 -23.07
N THR A 315 14.70 6.46 -22.12
CA THR A 315 15.74 5.41 -22.19
C THR A 315 15.19 3.98 -21.99
N LEU A 316 13.91 3.85 -21.66
CA LEU A 316 13.22 2.57 -21.40
C LEU A 316 12.20 2.22 -22.49
N LEU A 317 12.17 2.98 -23.59
CA LEU A 317 11.35 2.67 -24.74
C LEU A 317 11.96 1.49 -25.50
N ARG A 318 11.11 0.65 -26.07
CA ARG A 318 11.52 -0.36 -27.05
C ARG A 318 11.98 0.34 -28.31
N ASP A 319 13.02 -0.20 -28.93
CA ASP A 319 13.45 0.16 -30.28
C ASP A 319 12.34 -0.06 -31.31
#